data_AF-A0A396S6U3-F1
#
_entry.id   AF-A0A396S6U3-F1
#
_cell.length_a   1.000
_cell.length_b   1.000
_cell.length_c   1.000
_cell.angle_alpha   90.00
_cell.angle_beta   90.00
_cell.angle_gamma   90.00
#
_symmetry.space_group_name_H-M   'P 1'
#
loop_
_entity.id
_entity.type
_entity.pdbx_description
1 polymer ?
#
loop_
_entity_poly.entity_id
_entity_poly.type
_entity_poly.pdbx_seq_one_letter_code
_entity_poly.pdbx_strand_id
1 'polypeptide(L)'
;MQSLLSSEANRQSVKKSDIYFSLVMRSLFFLGFGLIFVGIFTLKGSDHPFQEAEKWWPFQVIFANLFTFIILRFFLKKEGRQYGSLFQSGVDISRKKVREYGVLFLLAVIGGAVPLYLFSYLFLGSIIPPDTHFQALPIGFAAIALILFPLSNALVETPTYIGYALPRLQASIGKIYVPILLAGLALALQHVFLPIVLQADYMLWRLFSFIPLAIILGLFFTKTKRLLPIVIIHFLMDLQLILQMFLNSLR
;
A
#
# COMPACT_ATOMS: atom_id res chain seq x y z
N MET A 1 -9.67 37.20 23.98
CA MET A 1 -8.35 37.32 23.30
C MET A 1 -7.32 36.30 23.78
N GLN A 2 -7.41 35.76 25.01
CA GLN A 2 -6.53 34.68 25.50
C GLN A 2 -6.86 33.25 25.01
N SER A 3 -8.07 32.99 24.49
CA SER A 3 -8.44 31.64 23.99
C SER A 3 -8.06 31.35 22.53
N LEU A 4 -7.57 32.36 21.80
CA LEU A 4 -7.04 32.18 20.44
C LEU A 4 -5.53 31.88 20.46
N LEU A 5 -4.82 32.32 21.49
CA LEU A 5 -3.38 32.09 21.68
C LEU A 5 -3.04 30.68 22.20
N SER A 6 -4.02 29.95 22.75
CA SER A 6 -3.83 28.55 23.19
C SER A 6 -3.93 27.53 22.05
N SER A 7 -4.27 27.94 20.82
CA SER A 7 -4.38 27.02 19.67
C SER A 7 -3.13 26.97 18.77
N GLU A 8 -2.21 27.93 18.95
CA GLU A 8 -0.95 28.00 18.18
C GLU A 8 0.20 27.29 18.90
N ALA A 9 0.12 27.12 20.22
CA ALA A 9 1.20 26.63 21.07
C ALA A 9 1.44 25.10 21.06
N ASN A 10 0.74 24.32 20.22
CA ASN A 10 0.96 22.87 20.12
C ASN A 10 0.95 22.31 18.69
N ARG A 11 1.39 23.12 17.71
CA ARG A 11 1.85 22.55 16.43
C ARG A 11 3.34 22.29 16.56
N GLN A 12 3.73 21.15 17.13
CA GLN A 12 5.06 20.62 16.81
C GLN A 12 5.15 20.54 15.29
N SER A 13 6.03 21.34 14.70
CA SER A 13 6.20 21.39 13.25
C SER A 13 6.59 19.99 12.78
N VAL A 14 5.75 19.38 11.95
CA VAL A 14 6.02 18.06 11.39
C VAL A 14 7.40 18.09 10.72
N LYS A 15 8.31 17.20 11.13
CA LYS A 15 9.64 17.15 10.54
C LYS A 15 9.53 16.71 9.08
N LYS A 16 10.11 17.48 8.16
CA LYS A 16 10.14 17.13 6.72
C LYS A 16 10.73 15.74 6.48
N SER A 17 11.75 15.36 7.26
CA SER A 17 12.36 14.02 7.23
C SER A 17 11.34 12.90 7.43
N ASP A 18 10.39 13.08 8.36
CA ASP A 18 9.40 12.05 8.70
C ASP A 18 8.40 11.88 7.53
N ILE A 19 8.05 13.00 6.86
CA ILE A 19 7.21 12.98 5.65
C ILE A 19 7.91 12.24 4.52
N TYR A 20 9.14 12.62 4.15
CA TYR A 20 9.84 11.99 3.04
C TYR A 20 10.20 10.54 3.33
N PHE A 21 10.58 10.22 4.56
CA PHE A 21 10.83 8.83 4.96
C PHE A 21 9.56 7.98 4.84
N SER A 22 8.38 8.52 5.21
CA SER A 22 7.12 7.79 5.06
C SER A 22 6.78 7.43 3.60
N LEU A 23 7.30 8.19 2.63
CA LEU A 23 7.12 7.90 1.20
C LEU A 23 7.96 6.69 0.75
N VAL A 24 9.17 6.52 1.29
CA VAL A 24 10.13 5.53 0.78
C VAL A 24 10.26 4.29 1.66
N MET A 25 9.88 4.37 2.94
CA MET A 25 10.16 3.31 3.92
C MET A 25 9.58 1.95 3.53
N ARG A 26 8.39 1.91 2.94
CA ARG A 26 7.76 0.65 2.51
C ARG A 26 8.52 0.01 1.36
N SER A 27 8.96 0.78 0.36
CA SER A 27 9.82 0.28 -0.73
C SER A 27 11.13 -0.29 -0.18
N LEU A 28 11.75 0.39 0.79
CA LEU A 28 12.97 -0.08 1.45
C LEU A 28 12.72 -1.39 2.21
N PHE A 29 11.61 -1.50 2.94
CA PHE A 29 11.27 -2.72 3.67
C PHE A 29 10.89 -3.86 2.73
N PHE A 30 10.15 -3.62 1.66
CA PHE A 30 9.87 -4.64 0.65
C PHE A 30 11.18 -5.16 0.05
N LEU A 31 12.07 -4.28 -0.41
CA LEU A 31 13.37 -4.70 -0.91
C LEU A 31 14.16 -5.48 0.15
N GLY A 32 14.23 -4.96 1.38
CA GLY A 32 14.96 -5.59 2.48
C GLY A 32 14.46 -6.98 2.84
N PHE A 33 13.14 -7.16 3.07
CA PHE A 33 12.56 -8.47 3.37
C PHE A 33 12.60 -9.43 2.18
N GLY A 34 12.46 -8.91 0.96
CA GLY A 34 12.63 -9.71 -0.26
C GLY A 34 14.04 -10.30 -0.33
N LEU A 35 15.07 -9.47 -0.14
CA LEU A 35 16.46 -9.91 -0.11
C LEU A 35 16.78 -10.85 1.06
N ILE A 36 16.12 -10.69 2.21
CA ILE A 36 16.22 -11.65 3.33
C ILE A 36 15.70 -13.02 2.90
N PHE A 37 14.55 -13.12 2.22
CA PHE A 37 14.04 -14.40 1.72
C PHE A 37 14.97 -15.02 0.68
N VAL A 38 15.48 -14.22 -0.26
CA VAL A 38 16.50 -14.68 -1.22
C VAL A 38 17.70 -15.25 -0.47
N GLY A 39 18.23 -14.54 0.52
CA GLY A 39 19.35 -15.01 1.36
C GLY A 39 19.06 -16.31 2.10
N ILE A 40 17.84 -16.49 2.64
CA ILE A 40 17.42 -17.75 3.27
C ILE A 40 17.46 -18.91 2.27
N PHE A 41 16.99 -18.72 1.05
CA PHE A 41 17.04 -19.77 0.02
C PHE A 41 18.45 -20.02 -0.50
N THR A 42 19.28 -18.99 -0.61
CA THR A 42 20.71 -19.16 -0.91
C THR A 42 21.41 -20.00 0.15
N LEU A 43 21.18 -19.72 1.44
CA LEU A 43 21.78 -20.50 2.55
C LEU A 43 21.26 -21.95 2.61
N LYS A 44 20.07 -22.21 2.08
CA LYS A 44 19.50 -23.56 1.92
C LYS A 44 20.02 -24.31 0.69
N GLY A 45 20.87 -23.68 -0.12
CA GLY A 45 21.45 -24.29 -1.32
C GLY A 45 20.50 -24.33 -2.53
N SER A 46 19.54 -23.40 -2.62
CA SER A 46 18.70 -23.27 -3.81
C SER A 46 19.52 -22.81 -5.02
N ASP A 47 19.33 -23.48 -6.16
CA ASP A 47 19.91 -23.06 -7.45
C ASP A 47 19.23 -21.80 -8.02
N HIS A 48 18.01 -21.50 -7.56
CA HIS A 48 17.16 -20.41 -8.05
C HIS A 48 16.51 -19.63 -6.88
N PRO A 49 17.33 -18.98 -6.03
CA PRO A 49 16.85 -18.41 -4.76
C PRO A 49 15.91 -17.22 -4.93
N PHE A 50 16.01 -16.48 -6.04
CA PHE A 50 15.07 -15.39 -6.36
C PHE A 50 13.69 -15.95 -6.66
N GLN A 51 13.59 -16.92 -7.56
CA GLN A 51 12.35 -17.57 -7.96
C GLN A 51 11.66 -18.25 -6.77
N GLU A 52 12.43 -18.91 -5.89
CA GLU A 52 11.87 -19.51 -4.69
C GLU A 52 11.32 -18.48 -3.68
N ALA A 53 11.92 -17.29 -3.62
CA ALA A 53 11.49 -16.21 -2.75
C ALA A 53 10.21 -15.51 -3.23
N GLU A 54 9.90 -15.53 -4.53
CA GLU A 54 8.76 -14.81 -5.12
C GLU A 54 7.43 -15.15 -4.46
N LYS A 55 7.12 -16.43 -4.26
CA LYS A 55 5.86 -16.89 -3.64
C LYS A 55 5.69 -16.43 -2.18
N TRP A 56 6.76 -16.02 -1.52
CA TRP A 56 6.73 -15.56 -0.12
C TRP A 56 6.41 -14.06 0.02
N TRP A 57 6.06 -13.40 -1.09
CA TRP A 57 5.64 -12.00 -1.11
C TRP A 57 4.56 -11.62 -0.06
N PRO A 58 3.57 -12.47 0.33
CA PRO A 58 2.62 -12.05 1.37
C PRO A 58 3.31 -11.83 2.71
N PHE A 59 4.30 -12.66 3.05
CA PHE A 59 5.09 -12.52 4.27
C PHE A 59 6.07 -11.35 4.19
N GLN A 60 6.60 -11.07 3.00
CA GLN A 60 7.40 -9.87 2.72
C GLN A 60 6.59 -8.60 3.07
N VAL A 61 5.31 -8.57 2.67
CA VAL A 61 4.39 -7.48 2.99
C VAL A 61 4.04 -7.45 4.47
N ILE A 62 3.68 -8.59 5.08
CA ILE A 62 3.31 -8.65 6.51
C ILE A 62 4.45 -8.11 7.38
N PHE A 63 5.70 -8.51 7.13
CA PHE A 63 6.84 -8.01 7.89
C PHE A 63 7.09 -6.52 7.64
N ALA A 64 7.09 -6.08 6.38
CA ALA A 64 7.22 -4.65 6.08
C ALA A 64 6.11 -3.80 6.71
N ASN A 65 4.88 -4.32 6.75
CA ASN A 65 3.74 -3.65 7.39
C ASN A 65 3.92 -3.52 8.89
N LEU A 66 4.47 -4.53 9.57
CA LEU A 66 4.75 -4.46 11.00
C LEU A 66 5.70 -3.30 11.33
N PHE A 67 6.82 -3.19 10.61
CA PHE A 67 7.80 -2.12 10.83
C PHE A 67 7.24 -0.75 10.42
N THR A 68 6.57 -0.68 9.28
CA THR A 68 5.90 0.55 8.80
C THR A 68 4.88 1.04 9.82
N PHE A 69 4.07 0.15 10.39
CA PHE A 69 3.07 0.48 11.41
C PHE A 69 3.73 1.06 12.68
N ILE A 70 4.79 0.41 13.18
CA ILE A 70 5.52 0.88 14.37
C ILE A 70 6.06 2.29 14.14
N ILE A 71 6.70 2.54 12.99
CA ILE A 71 7.27 3.85 12.64
C ILE A 71 6.17 4.89 12.43
N LEU A 72 5.09 4.54 11.75
CA LEU A 72 3.95 5.44 11.54
C LEU A 72 3.30 5.84 12.88
N ARG A 73 3.14 4.90 13.82
CA ARG A 73 2.67 5.23 15.18
C ARG A 73 3.62 6.16 15.90
N PHE A 74 4.93 5.97 15.74
CA PHE A 74 5.93 6.86 16.31
C PHE A 74 5.85 8.28 15.73
N PHE A 75 5.69 8.40 14.41
CA PHE A 75 5.47 9.69 13.74
C PHE A 75 4.21 10.39 14.24
N LEU A 76 3.08 9.67 14.35
CA LEU A 76 1.85 10.25 14.88
C LEU A 76 1.98 10.66 16.35
N LYS A 77 2.66 9.86 17.17
CA LYS A 77 2.89 10.17 18.59
C LYS A 77 3.72 11.44 18.77
N LYS A 78 4.74 11.66 17.92
CA LYS A 78 5.50 12.92 17.85
C LYS A 78 4.64 14.12 17.47
N GLU A 79 3.46 13.92 16.93
CA GLU A 79 2.51 14.98 16.58
C GLU A 79 1.36 15.08 17.58
N GLY A 80 1.44 14.40 18.73
CA GLY A 80 0.38 14.34 19.72
C GLY A 80 -0.86 13.56 19.26
N ARG A 81 -0.76 12.77 18.19
CA ARG A 81 -1.87 12.01 17.59
C ARG A 81 -1.72 10.52 17.85
N GLN A 82 -2.85 9.83 17.97
CA GLN A 82 -2.90 8.38 17.98
C GLN A 82 -3.20 7.84 16.58
N TYR A 83 -2.80 6.61 16.30
CA TYR A 83 -3.04 5.97 15.00
C TYR A 83 -4.54 5.94 14.61
N GLY A 84 -5.43 5.64 15.57
CA GLY A 84 -6.88 5.67 15.36
C GLY A 84 -7.42 7.02 14.90
N SER A 85 -6.70 8.13 15.14
CA SER A 85 -7.11 9.47 14.67
C SER A 85 -7.15 9.60 13.14
N LEU A 86 -6.50 8.70 12.40
CA LEU A 86 -6.56 8.68 10.93
C LEU A 86 -7.94 8.21 10.41
N PHE A 87 -8.75 7.59 11.27
CA PHE A 87 -10.03 6.94 10.91
C PHE A 87 -11.25 7.66 11.49
N GLN A 88 -11.12 8.93 11.91
CA GLN A 88 -12.17 9.68 12.63
C GLN A 88 -13.51 9.81 11.87
N SER A 89 -13.56 9.46 10.59
CA SER A 89 -14.82 9.21 9.89
C SER A 89 -15.32 7.80 10.17
N GLY A 90 -16.26 7.67 11.12
CA GLY A 90 -16.92 6.40 11.40
C GLY A 90 -17.62 5.79 10.16
N VAL A 91 -17.98 4.52 10.27
CA VAL A 91 -18.82 3.84 9.26
C VAL A 91 -20.21 4.47 9.29
N ASP A 92 -20.68 4.94 8.14
CA ASP A 92 -22.04 5.47 7.98
C ASP A 92 -22.66 4.83 6.75
N ILE A 93 -23.78 4.16 6.99
CA ILE A 93 -24.48 3.25 6.06
C ILE A 93 -25.64 3.97 5.36
N SER A 94 -25.68 5.31 5.42
CA SER A 94 -26.64 6.09 4.62
C SER A 94 -26.50 5.77 3.14
N ARG A 95 -27.63 5.75 2.42
CA ARG A 95 -27.69 5.41 0.98
C ARG A 95 -26.69 6.21 0.13
N LYS A 96 -26.47 7.49 0.46
CA LYS A 96 -25.48 8.36 -0.19
C LYS A 96 -24.05 7.84 -0.02
N LYS A 97 -23.70 7.37 1.18
CA LYS A 97 -22.37 6.83 1.46
C LYS A 97 -22.19 5.43 0.89
N VAL A 98 -23.21 4.57 0.93
CA VAL A 98 -23.16 3.27 0.23
C VAL A 98 -22.88 3.47 -1.27
N ARG A 99 -23.56 4.42 -1.93
CA ARG A 99 -23.26 4.78 -3.32
C ARG A 99 -21.82 5.24 -3.52
N GLU A 100 -21.29 6.03 -2.61
CA GLU A 100 -19.90 6.49 -2.67
C GLU A 100 -18.90 5.33 -2.56
N TYR A 101 -19.14 4.36 -1.68
CA TYR A 101 -18.31 3.16 -1.56
C TYR A 101 -18.37 2.33 -2.85
N GLY A 102 -19.57 2.17 -3.43
CA GLY A 102 -19.74 1.48 -4.71
C GLY A 102 -19.01 2.18 -5.87
N VAL A 103 -19.07 3.50 -5.94
CA VAL A 103 -18.33 4.29 -6.94
C VAL A 103 -16.82 4.18 -6.72
N LEU A 104 -16.35 4.30 -5.48
CA LEU A 104 -14.92 4.14 -5.17
C LEU A 104 -14.44 2.74 -5.51
N PHE A 105 -15.20 1.70 -5.18
CA PHE A 105 -14.89 0.32 -5.53
C PHE A 105 -14.77 0.15 -7.05
N LEU A 106 -15.74 0.63 -7.83
CA LEU A 106 -15.70 0.54 -9.29
C LEU A 106 -14.48 1.28 -9.86
N LEU A 107 -14.21 2.50 -9.38
CA LEU A 107 -13.05 3.27 -9.82
C LEU A 107 -11.73 2.59 -9.42
N ALA A 108 -11.66 1.96 -8.25
CA ALA A 108 -10.48 1.24 -7.79
C ALA A 108 -10.25 -0.04 -8.61
N VAL A 109 -11.31 -0.80 -8.93
CA VAL A 109 -11.22 -1.97 -9.81
C VAL A 109 -10.76 -1.55 -11.20
N ILE A 110 -11.37 -0.52 -11.80
CA ILE A 110 -10.95 -0.03 -13.13
C ILE A 110 -9.52 0.50 -13.08
N GLY A 111 -9.20 1.33 -12.10
CA GLY A 111 -7.89 1.97 -11.95
C GLY A 111 -6.76 1.04 -11.52
N GLY A 112 -7.08 -0.15 -10.99
CA GLY A 112 -6.12 -1.20 -10.69
C GLY A 112 -6.02 -2.22 -11.82
N ALA A 113 -7.14 -2.80 -12.25
CA ALA A 113 -7.16 -3.89 -13.23
C ALA A 113 -6.78 -3.41 -14.63
N VAL A 114 -7.41 -2.35 -15.16
CA VAL A 114 -7.15 -1.95 -16.57
C VAL A 114 -5.68 -1.59 -16.80
N PRO A 115 -5.01 -0.78 -15.94
CA PRO A 115 -3.59 -0.53 -16.07
C PRO A 115 -2.71 -1.77 -15.88
N LEU A 116 -3.13 -2.74 -15.08
CA LEU A 116 -2.39 -3.98 -14.90
C LEU A 116 -2.22 -4.73 -16.23
N TYR A 117 -3.30 -4.89 -16.99
CA TYR A 117 -3.28 -5.56 -18.29
C TYR A 117 -2.66 -4.68 -19.38
N LEU A 118 -3.00 -3.38 -19.40
CA LEU A 118 -2.45 -2.43 -20.37
C LEU A 118 -0.92 -2.37 -20.31
N PHE A 119 -0.36 -2.15 -19.12
CA PHE A 119 1.09 -2.05 -18.98
C PHE A 119 1.79 -3.41 -19.06
N SER A 120 1.09 -4.52 -18.80
CA SER A 120 1.61 -5.87 -19.07
C SER A 120 1.87 -6.01 -20.58
N TYR A 121 0.92 -5.61 -21.42
CA TYR A 121 1.11 -5.61 -22.86
C TYR A 121 2.26 -4.71 -23.30
N LEU A 122 2.35 -3.49 -22.75
CA LEU A 122 3.36 -2.51 -23.14
C LEU A 122 4.79 -2.86 -22.73
N PHE A 123 4.99 -3.46 -21.54
CA PHE A 123 6.34 -3.74 -21.03
C PHE A 123 6.75 -5.21 -21.14
N LEU A 124 5.79 -6.14 -21.07
CA LEU A 124 6.07 -7.59 -21.05
C LEU A 124 5.65 -8.29 -22.36
N GLY A 125 5.02 -7.58 -23.29
CA GLY A 125 4.57 -8.13 -24.58
C GLY A 125 3.39 -9.10 -24.49
N SER A 126 2.79 -9.29 -23.30
CA SER A 126 1.62 -10.15 -23.07
C SER A 126 0.50 -9.35 -22.40
N ILE A 127 -0.73 -9.49 -22.90
CA ILE A 127 -1.90 -8.88 -22.23
C ILE A 127 -2.19 -9.53 -20.88
N ILE A 128 -1.86 -10.82 -20.72
CA ILE A 128 -2.08 -11.55 -19.47
C ILE A 128 -0.87 -11.25 -18.56
N PRO A 129 -1.09 -10.64 -17.39
CA PRO A 129 -0.05 -10.43 -16.39
C PRO A 129 0.62 -11.73 -15.93
N PRO A 130 1.90 -11.67 -15.52
CA PRO A 130 2.56 -12.78 -14.84
C PRO A 130 1.77 -13.26 -13.62
N ASP A 131 1.75 -14.57 -13.40
CA ASP A 131 1.03 -15.22 -12.30
C ASP A 131 1.86 -15.32 -11.01
N THR A 132 2.95 -14.56 -10.90
CA THR A 132 3.90 -14.56 -9.79
C THR A 132 3.24 -14.43 -8.41
N HIS A 133 2.13 -13.70 -8.32
CA HIS A 133 1.39 -13.49 -7.06
C HIS A 133 0.47 -14.65 -6.68
N PHE A 134 0.17 -15.55 -7.61
CA PHE A 134 -0.77 -16.66 -7.44
C PHE A 134 -0.06 -18.01 -7.19
N GLN A 135 1.27 -18.02 -7.11
CA GLN A 135 2.05 -19.21 -6.78
C GLN A 135 1.61 -19.78 -5.43
N ALA A 136 1.46 -21.11 -5.36
CA ALA A 136 1.01 -21.79 -4.15
C ALA A 136 2.05 -21.68 -3.02
N LEU A 137 1.56 -21.55 -1.80
CA LEU A 137 2.33 -21.67 -0.56
C LEU A 137 1.96 -22.96 0.16
N PRO A 138 2.81 -23.48 1.06
CA PRO A 138 2.38 -24.56 1.93
C PRO A 138 1.14 -24.10 2.73
N ILE A 139 0.12 -24.96 2.81
CA ILE A 139 -1.24 -24.57 3.20
C ILE A 139 -1.33 -23.81 4.53
N GLY A 140 -0.50 -24.17 5.52
CA GLY A 140 -0.45 -23.45 6.80
C GLY A 140 -0.02 -21.98 6.64
N PHE A 141 0.99 -21.72 5.81
CA PHE A 141 1.42 -20.35 5.49
C PHE A 141 0.39 -19.61 4.64
N ALA A 142 -0.27 -20.30 3.70
CA ALA A 142 -1.35 -19.71 2.91
C ALA A 142 -2.53 -19.28 3.81
N ALA A 143 -2.92 -20.09 4.79
CA ALA A 143 -3.98 -19.78 5.75
C ALA A 143 -3.62 -18.56 6.64
N ILE A 144 -2.37 -18.48 7.09
CA ILE A 144 -1.87 -17.31 7.84
C ILE A 144 -1.92 -16.06 6.95
N ALA A 145 -1.44 -16.15 5.72
CA ALA A 145 -1.41 -15.04 4.78
C ALA A 145 -2.83 -14.55 4.44
N LEU A 146 -3.80 -15.45 4.24
CA LEU A 146 -5.19 -15.14 3.94
C LEU A 146 -5.81 -14.13 4.93
N ILE A 147 -5.40 -14.18 6.20
CA ILE A 147 -5.90 -13.28 7.25
C ILE A 147 -4.96 -12.08 7.41
N LEU A 148 -3.66 -12.32 7.60
CA LEU A 148 -2.73 -11.28 8.03
C LEU A 148 -2.36 -10.31 6.90
N PHE A 149 -2.23 -10.79 5.67
CA PHE A 149 -1.86 -9.94 4.53
C PHE A 149 -2.89 -8.84 4.27
N PRO A 150 -4.17 -9.13 3.94
CA PRO A 150 -5.10 -8.09 3.54
C PRO A 150 -5.40 -7.14 4.69
N LEU A 151 -5.46 -7.66 5.93
CA LEU A 151 -5.69 -6.84 7.12
C LEU A 151 -4.52 -5.88 7.38
N SER A 152 -3.29 -6.39 7.43
CA SER A 152 -2.12 -5.57 7.69
C SER A 152 -1.88 -4.57 6.55
N ASN A 153 -2.09 -4.98 5.30
CA ASN A 153 -1.78 -4.12 4.16
C ASN A 153 -2.77 -2.96 4.06
N ALA A 154 -4.08 -3.23 4.14
CA ALA A 154 -5.09 -2.18 4.12
C ALA A 154 -4.92 -1.18 5.27
N LEU A 155 -4.57 -1.66 6.48
CA LEU A 155 -4.34 -0.84 7.66
C LEU A 155 -2.97 -0.16 7.69
N VAL A 156 -2.04 -0.45 6.79
CA VAL A 156 -0.70 0.17 6.87
C VAL A 156 -0.36 0.96 5.64
N GLU A 157 -0.66 0.44 4.45
CA GLU A 157 -0.37 1.10 3.18
C GLU A 157 -1.15 2.40 3.02
N THR A 158 -2.48 2.31 3.02
CA THR A 158 -3.33 3.48 2.77
C THR A 158 -3.19 4.52 3.88
N PRO A 159 -3.05 4.17 5.18
CA PRO A 159 -2.77 5.17 6.21
C PRO A 159 -1.38 5.80 6.11
N THR A 160 -0.38 5.11 5.57
CA THR A 160 0.95 5.68 5.33
C THR A 160 0.91 6.74 4.23
N TYR A 161 0.47 6.36 3.03
CA TYR A 161 0.54 7.28 1.87
C TYR A 161 -0.58 8.30 1.87
N ILE A 162 -1.81 7.86 2.11
CA ILE A 162 -3.02 8.68 1.97
C ILE A 162 -3.37 9.36 3.30
N GLY A 163 -3.35 8.60 4.40
CA GLY A 163 -3.72 9.12 5.72
C GLY A 163 -2.65 10.03 6.36
N TYR A 164 -1.37 9.71 6.16
CA TYR A 164 -0.25 10.39 6.79
C TYR A 164 0.48 11.34 5.85
N ALA A 165 1.11 10.82 4.79
CA ALA A 165 2.01 11.59 3.94
C ALA A 165 1.28 12.67 3.15
N LEU A 166 0.19 12.32 2.46
CA LEU A 166 -0.55 13.23 1.57
C LEU A 166 -1.03 14.54 2.25
N PRO A 167 -1.71 14.53 3.42
CA PRO A 167 -2.07 15.76 4.13
C PRO A 167 -0.88 16.64 4.50
N ARG A 168 0.24 16.02 4.90
CA ARG A 168 1.44 16.72 5.37
C ARG A 168 2.22 17.32 4.19
N LEU A 169 2.27 16.61 3.07
CA LEU A 169 2.76 17.16 1.80
C LEU A 169 1.88 18.33 1.33
N GLN A 170 0.55 18.21 1.41
CA GLN A 170 -0.35 19.31 1.08
C GLN A 170 -0.11 20.53 1.96
N ALA A 171 0.03 20.35 3.26
CA ALA A 171 0.29 21.44 4.19
C ALA A 171 1.65 22.13 3.96
N SER A 172 2.65 21.40 3.44
CA SER A 172 4.02 21.94 3.23
C SER A 172 4.27 22.50 1.83
N ILE A 173 3.64 21.95 0.78
CA ILE A 173 3.84 22.34 -0.63
C ILE A 173 2.70 23.24 -1.14
N GLY A 174 1.52 23.18 -0.53
CA GLY A 174 0.34 23.94 -0.93
C GLY A 174 -0.48 23.25 -2.02
N LYS A 175 -0.16 23.50 -3.31
CA LYS A 175 -0.98 23.07 -4.47
C LYS A 175 -1.24 21.57 -4.47
N ILE A 176 -2.50 21.14 -4.41
CA ILE A 176 -2.91 19.76 -4.12
C ILE A 176 -2.44 18.69 -5.13
N TYR A 177 -2.21 19.06 -6.39
CA TYR A 177 -1.79 18.12 -7.43
C TYR A 177 -0.40 17.54 -7.17
N VAL A 178 0.54 18.33 -6.62
CA VAL A 178 1.91 17.88 -6.34
C VAL A 178 1.95 16.85 -5.20
N PRO A 179 1.31 17.07 -4.03
CA PRO A 179 1.13 16.07 -2.99
C PRO A 179 0.49 14.78 -3.48
N ILE A 180 -0.57 14.85 -4.31
CA ILE A 180 -1.22 13.66 -4.87
C ILE A 180 -0.24 12.88 -5.72
N LEU A 181 0.51 13.56 -6.60
CA LEU A 181 1.48 12.91 -7.46
C LEU A 181 2.62 12.27 -6.64
N LEU A 182 3.18 12.99 -5.67
CA LEU A 182 4.28 12.47 -4.84
C LEU A 182 3.86 11.26 -4.00
N ALA A 183 2.71 11.36 -3.30
CA ALA A 183 2.20 10.23 -2.51
C ALA A 183 1.79 9.06 -3.42
N GLY A 184 1.19 9.35 -4.58
CA GLY A 184 0.76 8.34 -5.54
C GLY A 184 1.92 7.60 -6.20
N LEU A 185 2.96 8.32 -6.64
CA LEU A 185 4.18 7.72 -7.19
C LEU A 185 4.91 6.89 -6.14
N ALA A 186 4.97 7.36 -4.89
CA ALA A 186 5.59 6.61 -3.80
C ALA A 186 4.81 5.31 -3.47
N LEU A 187 3.47 5.37 -3.50
CA LEU A 187 2.60 4.19 -3.37
C LEU A 187 2.81 3.22 -4.53
N ALA A 188 2.92 3.70 -5.77
CA ALA A 188 3.21 2.84 -6.91
C ALA A 188 4.63 2.22 -6.82
N LEU A 189 5.63 3.01 -6.41
CA LEU A 189 7.04 2.62 -6.36
C LEU A 189 7.31 1.41 -5.48
N GLN A 190 6.60 1.21 -4.37
CA GLN A 190 6.82 0.01 -3.55
C GLN A 190 6.51 -1.29 -4.33
N HIS A 191 5.58 -1.27 -5.29
CA HIS A 191 5.15 -2.45 -6.04
C HIS A 191 6.23 -2.99 -6.97
N VAL A 192 7.23 -2.17 -7.27
CA VAL A 192 8.45 -2.53 -8.00
C VAL A 192 9.22 -3.65 -7.29
N PHE A 193 9.18 -3.68 -5.96
CA PHE A 193 9.95 -4.63 -5.16
C PHE A 193 9.09 -5.78 -4.62
N LEU A 194 7.87 -5.96 -5.11
CA LEU A 194 6.92 -6.94 -4.60
C LEU A 194 6.19 -7.71 -5.73
N PRO A 195 6.38 -9.04 -5.86
CA PRO A 195 7.43 -9.88 -5.29
C PRO A 195 8.83 -9.38 -5.68
N ILE A 196 9.86 -9.98 -5.10
CA ILE A 196 11.26 -9.66 -5.36
C ILE A 196 11.73 -10.15 -6.74
N VAL A 197 11.20 -9.54 -7.81
CA VAL A 197 11.56 -9.80 -9.21
C VAL A 197 12.32 -8.58 -9.74
N LEU A 198 13.65 -8.69 -9.81
CA LEU A 198 14.54 -7.58 -10.17
C LEU A 198 14.82 -7.52 -11.68
N GLN A 199 13.79 -7.74 -12.49
CA GLN A 199 13.83 -7.59 -13.94
C GLN A 199 13.23 -6.24 -14.32
N ALA A 200 13.91 -5.47 -15.16
CA ALA A 200 13.56 -4.06 -15.40
C ALA A 200 12.17 -3.88 -16.03
N ASP A 201 11.80 -4.76 -16.96
CA ASP A 201 10.48 -4.83 -17.60
C ASP A 201 9.37 -5.13 -16.59
N TYR A 202 9.57 -6.11 -15.70
CA TYR A 202 8.66 -6.42 -14.60
C TYR A 202 8.51 -5.23 -13.64
N MET A 203 9.63 -4.62 -13.25
CA MET A 203 9.68 -3.46 -12.36
C MET A 203 8.92 -2.26 -12.97
N LEU A 204 9.13 -1.98 -14.26
CA LEU A 204 8.42 -0.91 -14.97
C LEU A 204 6.92 -1.23 -15.06
N TRP A 205 6.55 -2.45 -15.45
CA TRP A 205 5.16 -2.89 -15.46
C TRP A 205 4.48 -2.62 -14.11
N ARG A 206 5.08 -3.10 -13.00
CA ARG A 206 4.58 -2.88 -11.65
C ARG A 206 4.48 -1.40 -11.30
N LEU A 207 5.48 -0.59 -11.61
CA LEU A 207 5.43 0.83 -11.31
C LEU A 207 4.24 1.50 -12.01
N PHE A 208 4.13 1.35 -13.32
CA PHE A 208 3.14 2.07 -14.12
C PHE A 208 1.71 1.58 -13.90
N SER A 209 1.51 0.28 -13.66
CA SER A 209 0.19 -0.29 -13.38
C SER A 209 -0.48 0.27 -12.13
N PHE A 210 0.29 0.63 -11.10
CA PHE A 210 -0.31 1.08 -9.83
C PHE A 210 -0.48 2.61 -9.73
N ILE A 211 0.08 3.40 -10.65
CA ILE A 211 -0.06 4.87 -10.66
C ILE A 211 -1.53 5.32 -10.74
N PRO A 212 -2.37 4.81 -11.66
CA PRO A 212 -3.75 5.31 -11.80
C PRO A 212 -4.60 5.06 -10.55
N LEU A 213 -4.52 3.86 -9.97
CA LEU A 213 -5.17 3.55 -8.69
C LEU A 213 -4.70 4.51 -7.58
N ALA A 214 -3.39 4.71 -7.45
CA ALA A 214 -2.83 5.60 -6.42
C ALA A 214 -3.36 7.04 -6.53
N ILE A 215 -3.47 7.57 -7.76
CA ILE A 215 -4.05 8.88 -8.03
C ILE A 215 -5.54 8.93 -7.67
N ILE A 216 -6.31 7.89 -8.03
CA ILE A 216 -7.74 7.79 -7.69
C ILE A 216 -7.95 7.84 -6.18
N LEU A 217 -7.16 7.09 -5.40
CA LEU A 217 -7.25 7.09 -3.93
C LEU A 217 -6.90 8.47 -3.35
N GLY A 218 -5.84 9.12 -3.85
CA GLY A 218 -5.47 10.47 -3.46
C GLY A 218 -6.54 11.51 -3.77
N LEU A 219 -7.13 11.47 -4.97
CA LEU A 219 -8.23 12.35 -5.38
C LEU A 219 -9.49 12.12 -4.54
N PHE A 220 -9.84 10.87 -4.28
CA PHE A 220 -10.98 10.54 -3.42
C PHE A 220 -10.77 11.10 -2.01
N PHE A 221 -9.62 10.80 -1.40
CA PHE A 221 -9.33 11.25 -0.04
C PHE A 221 -9.28 12.78 0.06
N THR A 222 -8.72 13.47 -0.93
CA THR A 222 -8.64 14.94 -0.89
C THR A 222 -10.01 15.61 -0.97
N LYS A 223 -10.98 14.98 -1.66
CA LYS A 223 -12.38 15.43 -1.73
C LYS A 223 -13.19 15.04 -0.50
N THR A 224 -13.04 13.83 0.02
CA THR A 224 -13.90 13.30 1.08
C THR A 224 -13.35 13.49 2.48
N LYS A 225 -12.02 13.60 2.62
CA LYS A 225 -11.24 13.57 3.87
C LYS A 225 -11.50 12.31 4.71
N ARG A 226 -11.89 11.21 4.06
CA ARG A 226 -12.27 9.94 4.71
C ARG A 226 -11.36 8.82 4.25
N LEU A 227 -10.63 8.24 5.20
CA LEU A 227 -9.69 7.15 4.94
C LEU A 227 -10.37 5.78 4.99
N LEU A 228 -11.37 5.60 5.87
CA LEU A 228 -12.00 4.31 6.10
C LEU A 228 -12.61 3.66 4.84
N PRO A 229 -13.30 4.39 3.92
CA PRO A 229 -13.77 3.79 2.67
C PRO A 229 -12.62 3.25 1.83
N ILE A 230 -11.50 3.98 1.74
CA ILE A 230 -10.32 3.55 1.00
C ILE A 230 -9.76 2.26 1.60
N VAL A 231 -9.61 2.20 2.92
CA VAL A 231 -9.10 1.03 3.64
C VAL A 231 -9.97 -0.20 3.39
N ILE A 232 -11.30 -0.06 3.45
CA ILE A 232 -12.22 -1.17 3.22
C ILE A 232 -12.11 -1.68 1.77
N ILE A 233 -12.13 -0.78 0.78
CA ILE A 233 -12.01 -1.19 -0.62
C ILE A 233 -10.65 -1.84 -0.89
N HIS A 234 -9.57 -1.29 -0.32
CA HIS A 234 -8.24 -1.87 -0.42
C HIS A 234 -8.16 -3.27 0.19
N PHE A 235 -8.74 -3.46 1.38
CA PHE A 235 -8.84 -4.75 2.04
C PHE A 235 -9.54 -5.78 1.16
N LEU A 236 -10.65 -5.42 0.51
CA LEU A 236 -11.39 -6.33 -0.35
C LEU A 236 -10.59 -6.74 -1.60
N MET A 237 -9.84 -5.81 -2.19
CA MET A 237 -8.96 -6.10 -3.33
C MET A 237 -7.83 -7.04 -2.92
N ASP A 238 -7.16 -6.77 -1.80
CA ASP A 238 -6.08 -7.62 -1.27
C ASP A 238 -6.61 -9.00 -0.86
N LEU A 239 -7.81 -9.06 -0.28
CA LEU A 239 -8.46 -10.31 0.11
C LEU A 239 -8.74 -11.18 -1.12
N GLN A 240 -9.24 -10.58 -2.20
CA GLN A 240 -9.48 -11.29 -3.46
C GLN A 240 -8.17 -11.88 -4.02
N LEU A 241 -7.08 -11.11 -4.01
CA LEU A 241 -5.77 -11.56 -4.46
C LEU A 241 -5.26 -12.78 -3.66
N ILE A 242 -5.26 -12.67 -2.33
CA ILE A 242 -4.70 -13.74 -1.47
C ILE A 242 -5.62 -14.96 -1.38
N LEU A 243 -6.94 -14.78 -1.56
CA LEU A 243 -7.89 -15.89 -1.64
C LEU A 243 -7.57 -16.78 -2.84
N GLN A 244 -7.23 -16.20 -4.00
CA GLN A 244 -6.82 -16.98 -5.17
C GLN A 244 -5.55 -17.80 -4.88
N MET A 245 -4.55 -17.21 -4.23
CA MET A 245 -3.33 -17.92 -3.82
C MET A 245 -3.64 -19.07 -2.84
N PHE A 246 -4.53 -18.83 -1.88
CA PHE A 246 -4.97 -19.86 -0.93
C PHE A 246 -5.66 -21.02 -1.63
N LEU A 247 -6.57 -20.74 -2.59
CA LEU A 247 -7.22 -21.77 -3.39
C LEU A 247 -6.23 -22.58 -4.23
N ASN A 248 -5.21 -21.93 -4.80
CA ASN A 248 -4.13 -22.62 -5.50
C ASN A 248 -3.29 -23.51 -4.58
N SER A 249 -3.24 -23.21 -3.28
CA SER A 249 -2.50 -23.96 -2.26
C SER A 249 -3.27 -25.17 -1.72
N LEU A 250 -4.55 -25.35 -2.10
CA LEU A 250 -5.39 -26.51 -1.75
C LEU A 250 -5.31 -27.64 -2.78
N ARG A 251 -4.75 -27.36 -3.97
CA ARG A 251 -4.61 -28.30 -5.07
C ARG A 251 -3.27 -29.01 -4.97
#